data_AF-A0A819NHJ9-F1
#
_entry.id   AF-A0A819NHJ9-F1
#
_cell.length_a   1.000
_cell.length_b   1.000
_cell.length_c   1.000
_cell.angle_alpha   90.00
_cell.angle_beta   90.00
_cell.angle_gamma   90.00
#
_symmetry.space_group_name_H-M   'P 1'
#
loop_
_entity.id
_entity.type
_entity.pdbx_description
1 polymer ?
#
loop_
_entity_poly.entity_id
_entity_poly.type
_entity_poly.pdbx_seq_one_letter_code
_entity_poly.pdbx_strand_id
1 'polypeptide(L)'
;QIVNLRNEKSFNQIYNRTKQFCDVNGIDLIQKYEIHCKTKISARFNDCFINSTLGRREKLSISTDFMYQIYFPVINCILVDLNGRFSSKTLSLMRSISTVYPESHFVLNIDDVDEFSRHIDADLSALKNEFIVIKSMFMSKFINDVIQFLNELIPFSTAFQQTLRMIKSSVTMTISQVT
;
A
#
# COMPACT_ATOMS: atom_id res chain seq x y z
N GLN A 1 -8.77 10.71 11.21
CA GLN A 1 -8.69 12.08 10.64
C GLN A 1 -9.34 12.17 9.26
N ILE A 2 -8.98 11.32 8.28
CA ILE A 2 -9.57 11.34 6.91
C ILE A 2 -11.07 10.97 6.89
N VAL A 3 -11.51 10.06 7.76
CA VAL A 3 -12.95 9.73 7.91
C VAL A 3 -13.80 10.96 8.22
N ASN A 4 -13.26 11.91 8.98
CA ASN A 4 -13.95 13.15 9.34
C ASN A 4 -14.11 14.10 8.15
N LEU A 5 -13.36 13.90 7.04
CA LEU A 5 -13.50 14.69 5.81
C LEU A 5 -14.69 14.24 4.96
N ARG A 6 -15.27 13.06 5.24
CA ARG A 6 -16.52 12.59 4.64
C ARG A 6 -17.71 13.33 5.26
N ASN A 7 -17.74 14.63 5.12
CA ASN A 7 -18.82 15.49 5.58
C ASN A 7 -19.12 16.57 4.53
N GLU A 8 -20.35 17.06 4.54
CA GLU A 8 -20.82 18.07 3.58
C GLU A 8 -20.14 19.44 3.77
N LYS A 9 -19.76 19.79 5.00
CA LYS A 9 -19.09 21.07 5.31
C LYS A 9 -17.70 21.17 4.68
N SER A 10 -16.92 20.10 4.77
CA SER A 10 -15.59 19.94 4.18
C SER A 10 -15.67 19.90 2.66
N PHE A 11 -16.68 19.20 2.12
CA PHE A 11 -16.98 19.26 0.69
C PHE A 11 -17.26 20.70 0.25
N ASN A 12 -18.17 21.41 0.93
CA ASN A 12 -18.53 22.78 0.57
C ASN A 12 -17.33 23.75 0.65
N GLN A 13 -16.43 23.57 1.62
CA GLN A 13 -15.19 24.35 1.70
C GLN A 13 -14.27 24.11 0.49
N ILE A 14 -14.06 22.85 0.12
CA ILE A 14 -13.22 22.48 -1.02
C ILE A 14 -13.87 22.93 -2.33
N TYR A 15 -15.18 22.73 -2.48
CA TYR A 15 -15.95 23.13 -3.64
C TYR A 15 -15.92 24.65 -3.83
N ASN A 16 -16.10 25.43 -2.78
CA ASN A 16 -16.04 26.89 -2.86
C ASN A 16 -14.64 27.41 -3.19
N ARG A 17 -13.58 26.82 -2.62
CA ARG A 17 -12.20 27.16 -3.00
C ARG A 17 -11.90 26.83 -4.46
N THR A 18 -12.37 25.67 -4.91
CA THR A 18 -12.22 25.23 -6.31
C THR A 18 -12.99 26.17 -7.24
N LYS A 19 -14.21 26.57 -6.86
CA LYS A 19 -15.01 27.56 -7.58
C LYS A 19 -14.31 28.91 -7.69
N GLN A 20 -13.82 29.44 -6.58
CA GLN A 20 -13.05 30.69 -6.57
C GLN A 20 -11.80 30.60 -7.47
N PHE A 21 -11.06 29.49 -7.41
CA PHE A 21 -9.91 29.27 -8.28
C PHE A 21 -10.31 29.24 -9.77
N CYS A 22 -11.38 28.54 -10.11
CA CYS A 22 -11.89 28.47 -11.47
C CYS A 22 -12.37 29.84 -11.98
N ASP A 23 -13.10 30.60 -11.16
CA ASP A 23 -13.59 31.94 -11.49
C ASP A 23 -12.42 32.90 -11.77
N VAL A 24 -11.35 32.84 -10.96
CA VAL A 24 -10.13 33.66 -11.14
C VAL A 24 -9.39 33.30 -12.44
N ASN A 25 -9.40 32.04 -12.84
CA ASN A 25 -8.68 31.54 -14.01
C ASN A 25 -9.55 31.41 -15.27
N GLY A 26 -10.83 31.84 -15.23
CA GLY A 26 -11.76 31.74 -16.35
C GLY A 26 -12.09 30.30 -16.77
N ILE A 27 -12.00 29.34 -15.84
CA ILE A 27 -12.29 27.93 -16.08
C ILE A 27 -13.78 27.69 -15.78
N ASP A 28 -14.54 27.26 -16.77
CA ASP A 28 -15.93 26.86 -16.53
C ASP A 28 -15.96 25.52 -15.78
N LEU A 29 -16.49 25.53 -14.55
CA LEU A 29 -16.66 24.32 -13.73
C LEU A 29 -17.71 23.37 -14.30
N ILE A 30 -18.72 23.93 -14.98
CA ILE A 30 -19.80 23.15 -15.59
C ILE A 30 -19.42 22.96 -17.06
N GLN A 31 -18.42 22.09 -17.29
CA GLN A 31 -18.08 21.73 -18.66
C GLN A 31 -19.26 21.03 -19.31
N LYS A 32 -19.92 21.72 -20.25
CA LYS A 32 -20.84 21.13 -21.22
C LYS A 32 -20.05 20.25 -22.16
N TYR A 33 -19.53 19.11 -21.67
CA TYR A 33 -19.02 18.09 -22.56
C TYR A 33 -20.19 17.60 -23.40
N GLU A 34 -20.18 17.94 -24.69
CA GLU A 34 -20.89 17.14 -25.67
C GLU A 34 -20.24 15.76 -25.63
N ILE A 35 -21.04 14.75 -25.29
CA ILE A 35 -20.61 13.35 -25.28
C ILE A 35 -20.39 12.96 -26.75
N HIS A 36 -19.22 13.28 -27.30
CA HIS A 36 -18.86 12.99 -28.69
C HIS A 36 -18.62 11.48 -28.91
N CYS A 37 -18.21 10.77 -27.86
CA CYS A 37 -18.11 9.31 -27.89
C CYS A 37 -19.25 8.67 -27.09
N LYS A 38 -20.38 8.41 -27.75
CA LYS A 38 -21.19 7.26 -27.34
C LYS A 38 -20.36 6.03 -27.69
N THR A 39 -19.83 5.33 -26.69
CA THR A 39 -19.25 4.00 -26.88
C THR A 39 -20.32 3.10 -27.48
N LYS A 40 -20.33 2.94 -28.80
CA LYS A 40 -21.20 1.99 -29.47
C LYS A 40 -20.73 0.59 -29.07
N ILE A 41 -21.57 -0.12 -28.33
CA ILE A 41 -21.37 -1.55 -28.10
C ILE A 41 -21.39 -2.21 -29.48
N SER A 42 -20.36 -3.01 -29.78
CA SER A 42 -20.28 -3.73 -31.06
C SER A 42 -21.49 -4.65 -31.20
N ALA A 43 -22.09 -4.71 -32.39
CA ALA A 43 -23.29 -5.52 -32.67
C ALA A 43 -23.12 -7.02 -32.34
N ARG A 44 -21.86 -7.50 -32.27
CA ARG A 44 -21.50 -8.86 -31.87
C ARG A 44 -21.80 -9.18 -30.41
N PHE A 45 -22.05 -8.17 -29.57
CA PHE A 45 -22.37 -8.35 -28.15
C PHE A 45 -23.81 -7.96 -27.81
N ASN A 46 -24.70 -7.85 -28.79
CA ASN A 46 -26.12 -7.55 -28.55
C ASN A 46 -26.83 -8.62 -27.70
N ASP A 47 -26.35 -9.87 -27.75
CA ASP A 47 -26.88 -10.99 -26.97
C ASP A 47 -26.17 -11.17 -25.61
N CYS A 48 -25.20 -10.31 -25.29
CA CYS A 48 -24.44 -10.38 -24.04
C CYS A 48 -24.83 -9.25 -23.08
N PHE A 49 -25.08 -9.59 -21.82
CA PHE A 49 -25.23 -8.60 -20.76
C PHE A 49 -23.86 -8.00 -20.42
N ILE A 50 -23.53 -6.83 -20.95
CA ILE A 50 -22.30 -6.10 -20.61
C ILE A 50 -22.60 -5.10 -19.49
N ASN A 51 -22.21 -5.44 -18.26
CA ASN A 51 -22.15 -4.49 -17.14
C ASN A 51 -20.85 -3.68 -17.23
N SER A 52 -20.82 -2.65 -18.09
CA SER A 52 -19.68 -1.72 -18.13
C SER A 52 -19.84 -0.64 -17.06
N THR A 53 -18.93 -0.63 -16.08
CA THR A 53 -18.77 0.45 -15.08
C THR A 53 -17.99 1.65 -15.64
N LEU A 54 -17.44 1.53 -16.85
CA LEU A 54 -16.59 2.52 -17.50
C LEU A 54 -17.24 2.96 -18.82
N GLY A 55 -18.20 3.89 -18.78
CA GLY A 55 -18.81 4.31 -20.05
C GLY A 55 -19.91 5.36 -20.03
N ARG A 56 -20.51 5.69 -18.89
CA ARG A 56 -21.42 6.85 -18.81
C ARG A 56 -20.76 7.94 -17.97
N ARG A 57 -20.17 8.93 -18.66
CA ARG A 57 -19.92 10.24 -18.04
C ARG A 57 -21.28 10.91 -17.92
N GLU A 58 -21.95 10.68 -16.79
CA GLU A 58 -23.15 11.45 -16.46
C GLU A 58 -22.76 12.93 -16.38
N LYS A 59 -23.63 13.80 -16.88
CA LYS A 59 -23.39 15.24 -16.80
C LYS A 59 -23.54 15.68 -15.36
N LEU A 60 -22.41 15.88 -14.68
CA LEU A 60 -22.37 16.50 -13.35
C LEU A 60 -22.86 17.94 -13.50
N SER A 61 -24.08 18.19 -13.04
CA SER A 61 -24.75 19.48 -13.25
C SER A 61 -24.97 20.18 -11.92
N ILE A 62 -25.06 19.41 -10.83
CA ILE A 62 -25.36 19.90 -9.49
C ILE A 62 -24.16 19.62 -8.58
N SER A 63 -23.88 20.53 -7.65
CA SER A 63 -22.83 20.37 -6.62
C SER A 63 -22.94 19.03 -5.88
N THR A 64 -24.17 18.55 -5.65
CA THR A 64 -24.44 17.23 -5.05
C THR A 64 -23.90 16.08 -5.89
N ASP A 65 -23.89 16.20 -7.23
CA ASP A 65 -23.38 15.16 -8.11
C ASP A 65 -21.87 15.02 -7.95
N PHE A 66 -21.14 16.13 -7.86
CA PHE A 66 -19.71 16.13 -7.56
C PHE A 66 -19.41 15.51 -6.19
N MET A 67 -20.27 15.77 -5.21
CA MET A 67 -20.14 15.20 -3.87
C MET A 67 -20.27 13.67 -3.88
N TYR A 68 -21.32 13.13 -4.49
CA TYR A 68 -21.62 11.71 -4.48
C TYR A 68 -20.83 10.88 -5.51
N GLN A 69 -20.51 11.45 -6.68
CA GLN A 69 -19.85 10.72 -7.77
C GLN A 69 -18.32 10.85 -7.76
N ILE A 70 -17.75 11.89 -7.14
CA ILE A 70 -16.30 12.12 -7.12
C ILE A 70 -15.78 12.17 -5.69
N TYR A 71 -16.26 13.13 -4.88
CA TYR A 71 -15.67 13.42 -3.59
C TYR A 71 -15.74 12.25 -2.60
N PHE A 72 -16.93 11.70 -2.36
CA PHE A 72 -17.08 10.55 -1.47
C PHE A 72 -16.41 9.27 -1.99
N PRO A 73 -16.52 8.90 -3.28
CA PRO A 73 -15.79 7.75 -3.83
C PRO A 73 -14.28 7.88 -3.67
N VAL A 74 -13.69 9.05 -3.95
CA VAL A 74 -12.24 9.28 -3.77
C VAL A 74 -11.83 9.11 -2.32
N ILE A 75 -12.56 9.70 -1.38
CA ILE A 75 -12.28 9.52 0.06
C ILE A 75 -12.40 8.04 0.44
N ASN A 76 -13.43 7.34 -0.04
CA ASN A 76 -13.61 5.92 0.23
C ASN A 76 -12.45 5.09 -0.32
N CYS A 77 -11.99 5.34 -1.55
CA CYS A 77 -10.80 4.68 -2.11
C CYS A 77 -9.57 4.90 -1.24
N ILE A 78 -9.30 6.15 -0.85
CA ILE A 78 -8.18 6.47 0.04
C ILE A 78 -8.31 5.74 1.38
N LEU A 79 -9.51 5.69 1.95
CA LEU A 79 -9.74 4.97 3.21
C LEU A 79 -9.55 3.46 3.06
N VAL A 80 -10.04 2.86 1.98
CA VAL A 80 -9.84 1.43 1.69
C VAL A 80 -8.36 1.11 1.52
N ASP A 81 -7.64 1.91 0.73
CA ASP A 81 -6.21 1.71 0.50
C ASP A 81 -5.40 1.87 1.79
N LEU A 82 -5.70 2.88 2.60
CA LEU A 82 -5.03 3.08 3.90
C LEU A 82 -5.35 1.96 4.88
N ASN A 83 -6.61 1.53 4.97
CA ASN A 83 -7.01 0.42 5.83
C ASN A 83 -6.36 -0.89 5.39
N GLY A 84 -6.19 -1.11 4.07
CA GLY A 84 -5.45 -2.25 3.54
C GLY A 84 -3.97 -2.18 3.89
N ARG A 85 -3.32 -1.04 3.63
CA ARG A 85 -1.89 -0.82 3.90
C ARG A 85 -1.50 -0.91 5.38
N PHE A 86 -2.37 -0.44 6.26
CA PHE A 86 -2.16 -0.48 7.71
C PHE A 86 -3.03 -1.54 8.39
N SER A 87 -3.41 -2.58 7.65
CA SER A 87 -4.11 -3.72 8.23
C SER A 87 -3.23 -4.42 9.29
N SER A 88 -3.86 -5.11 10.23
CA SER A 88 -3.13 -5.89 11.25
C SER A 88 -2.14 -6.88 10.64
N LYS A 89 -2.49 -7.48 9.49
CA LYS A 89 -1.63 -8.38 8.74
C LYS A 89 -0.40 -7.67 8.17
N THR A 90 -0.59 -6.53 7.51
CA THR A 90 0.53 -5.76 6.94
C THR A 90 1.43 -5.19 8.03
N LEU A 91 0.87 -4.75 9.15
CA LEU A 91 1.64 -4.31 10.31
C LEU A 91 2.44 -5.46 10.94
N SER A 92 1.84 -6.64 11.07
CA SER A 92 2.54 -7.86 11.51
C SER A 92 3.70 -8.20 10.59
N LEU A 93 3.48 -8.13 9.26
CA LEU A 93 4.52 -8.37 8.27
C LEU A 93 5.64 -7.33 8.36
N MET A 94 5.34 -6.04 8.49
CA MET A 94 6.34 -4.98 8.68
C MET A 94 7.15 -5.19 9.96
N ARG A 95 6.49 -5.56 11.06
CA ARG A 95 7.17 -5.91 12.32
C ARG A 95 8.10 -7.10 12.13
N SER A 96 7.64 -8.11 11.40
CA SER A 96 8.41 -9.31 11.08
C SER A 96 9.62 -9.02 10.19
N ILE A 97 9.45 -8.18 9.17
CA ILE A 97 10.54 -7.66 8.33
C ILE A 97 11.53 -6.86 9.17
N SER A 98 11.07 -6.11 10.16
CA SER A 98 11.94 -5.29 11.00
C SER A 98 12.94 -6.12 11.83
N THR A 99 12.70 -7.42 11.99
CA THR A 99 13.63 -8.33 12.70
C THR A 99 14.98 -8.51 12.01
N VAL A 100 15.09 -8.21 10.71
CA VAL A 100 16.36 -8.27 9.96
C VAL A 100 17.05 -6.92 9.79
N TYR A 101 16.47 -5.84 10.30
CA TYR A 101 17.06 -4.50 10.23
C TYR A 101 17.83 -4.19 11.51
N PRO A 102 19.18 -4.08 11.48
CA PRO A 102 20.01 -3.87 12.67
C PRO A 102 19.64 -2.65 13.52
N GLU A 103 19.05 -1.62 12.92
CA GLU A 103 18.58 -0.40 13.63
C GLU A 103 17.26 -0.61 14.40
N SER A 104 16.55 -1.70 14.14
CA SER A 104 15.24 -1.94 14.76
C SER A 104 15.38 -2.34 16.23
N HIS A 105 14.40 -1.97 17.05
CA HIS A 105 14.28 -2.52 18.41
C HIS A 105 13.97 -4.03 18.43
N PHE A 106 13.52 -4.59 17.30
CA PHE A 106 13.09 -5.99 17.18
C PHE A 106 14.12 -6.89 16.47
N VAL A 107 15.38 -6.46 16.36
CA VAL A 107 16.45 -7.22 15.68
C VAL A 107 16.56 -8.64 16.22
N LEU A 108 16.53 -9.61 15.31
CA LEU A 108 16.66 -11.04 15.59
C LEU A 108 15.66 -11.51 16.68
N ASN A 109 14.47 -10.88 16.75
CA ASN A 109 13.43 -11.32 17.64
C ASN A 109 12.70 -12.53 17.06
N ILE A 110 12.71 -13.62 17.84
CA ILE A 110 12.14 -14.92 17.47
C ILE A 110 10.61 -14.87 17.43
N ASP A 111 10.01 -14.08 18.32
CA ASP A 111 8.54 -14.03 18.48
C ASP A 111 7.87 -13.29 17.31
N ASP A 112 8.61 -12.42 16.63
CA ASP A 112 8.08 -11.54 15.58
C ASP A 112 8.36 -12.07 14.17
N VAL A 113 9.06 -13.19 13.99
CA VAL A 113 9.55 -13.67 12.68
C VAL A 113 8.52 -14.49 11.87
N ASP A 114 7.41 -14.84 12.49
CA ASP A 114 6.46 -15.84 11.96
C ASP A 114 5.72 -15.38 10.70
N GLU A 115 5.41 -14.09 10.54
CA GLU A 115 4.64 -13.60 9.38
C GLU A 115 5.51 -13.51 8.13
N PHE A 116 6.75 -13.04 8.25
CA PHE A 116 7.64 -12.88 7.11
C PHE A 116 8.19 -14.22 6.62
N SER A 117 8.52 -15.14 7.53
CA SER A 117 8.92 -16.51 7.19
C SER A 117 7.83 -17.25 6.38
N ARG A 118 6.55 -17.11 6.78
CA ARG A 118 5.40 -17.60 6.01
C ARG A 118 5.30 -16.97 4.63
N HIS A 119 5.57 -15.67 4.51
CA HIS A 119 5.52 -14.96 3.23
C HIS A 119 6.60 -15.43 2.24
N ILE A 120 7.81 -15.76 2.72
CA ILE A 120 8.92 -16.19 1.86
C ILE A 120 9.06 -17.70 1.73
N ASP A 121 8.17 -18.47 2.35
CA ASP A 121 8.24 -19.94 2.44
C ASP A 121 9.61 -20.43 2.97
N ALA A 122 9.99 -19.89 4.12
CA ALA A 122 11.20 -20.27 4.86
C ALA A 122 10.87 -21.23 6.01
N ASP A 123 11.80 -22.13 6.30
CA ASP A 123 11.70 -23.02 7.46
C ASP A 123 11.84 -22.20 8.75
N LEU A 124 10.72 -22.05 9.46
CA LEU A 124 10.63 -21.29 10.70
C LEU A 124 11.53 -21.88 11.80
N SER A 125 11.61 -23.20 11.91
CA SER A 125 12.39 -23.86 12.96
C SER A 125 13.88 -23.64 12.73
N ALA A 126 14.34 -23.78 11.49
CA ALA A 126 15.72 -23.48 11.12
C ALA A 126 16.05 -22.00 11.35
N LEU A 127 15.16 -21.09 10.93
CA LEU A 127 15.34 -19.64 11.08
C LEU A 127 15.45 -19.21 12.55
N LYS A 128 14.61 -19.77 13.44
CA LYS A 128 14.69 -19.48 14.89
C LYS A 128 16.02 -19.93 15.48
N ASN A 129 16.54 -21.08 15.07
CA ASN A 129 17.84 -21.57 15.50
C ASN A 129 18.99 -20.68 14.97
N GLU A 130 18.95 -20.29 13.70
CA GLU A 130 19.92 -19.37 13.11
C GLU A 130 19.93 -18.03 13.86
N PHE A 131 18.76 -17.48 14.19
CA PHE A 131 18.62 -16.23 14.92
C PHE A 131 19.28 -16.27 16.31
N ILE A 132 19.16 -17.38 17.04
CA ILE A 132 19.81 -17.55 18.35
C ILE A 132 21.34 -17.48 18.21
N VAL A 133 21.89 -18.18 17.22
CA VAL A 133 23.33 -18.25 16.97
C VAL A 133 23.87 -16.91 16.47
N ILE A 134 23.16 -16.27 15.54
CA ILE A 134 23.53 -14.95 15.02
C ILE A 134 23.47 -13.93 16.15
N LYS A 135 22.41 -13.93 16.95
CA LYS A 135 22.27 -12.99 18.07
C LYS A 135 23.44 -13.10 19.04
N SER A 136 23.89 -14.31 19.40
CA SER A 136 25.07 -14.47 20.26
C SER A 136 26.38 -14.05 19.58
N MET A 137 26.50 -14.27 18.28
CA MET A 137 27.68 -13.90 17.48
C MET A 137 27.83 -12.38 17.29
N PHE A 138 26.71 -11.66 17.19
CA PHE A 138 26.68 -10.22 16.92
C PHE A 138 26.46 -9.34 18.16
N MET A 139 26.30 -9.93 19.37
CA MET A 139 26.18 -9.20 20.64
C MET A 139 27.34 -8.23 20.93
N SER A 140 28.52 -8.46 20.36
CA SER A 140 29.73 -7.66 20.57
C SER A 140 30.03 -6.66 19.45
N LYS A 141 29.31 -6.71 18.32
CA LYS A 141 29.54 -5.87 17.15
C LYS A 141 28.41 -4.85 16.97
N PHE A 142 28.76 -3.57 16.83
CA PHE A 142 27.79 -2.54 16.48
C PHE A 142 27.59 -2.54 14.97
N ILE A 143 26.46 -3.08 14.51
CA ILE A 143 26.07 -3.07 13.10
C ILE A 143 24.83 -2.20 12.98
N ASN A 144 24.93 -1.12 12.21
CA ASN A 144 23.80 -0.21 11.99
C ASN A 144 23.14 -0.44 10.63
N ASP A 145 23.89 -0.90 9.64
CA ASP A 145 23.38 -1.01 8.27
C ASP A 145 23.04 -2.46 7.91
N VAL A 146 21.91 -2.65 7.22
CA VAL A 146 21.47 -3.95 6.69
C VAL A 146 22.49 -4.51 5.71
N ILE A 147 23.13 -3.66 4.91
CA ILE A 147 24.14 -4.11 3.95
C ILE A 147 25.41 -4.56 4.68
N GLN A 148 25.81 -3.88 5.75
CA GLN A 148 26.91 -4.34 6.60
C GLN A 148 26.58 -5.67 7.28
N PHE A 149 25.35 -5.82 7.79
CA PHE A 149 24.87 -7.07 8.36
C PHE A 149 24.89 -8.22 7.35
N LEU A 150 24.44 -7.95 6.12
CA LEU A 150 24.48 -8.92 5.02
C LEU A 150 25.92 -9.32 4.71
N ASN A 151 26.84 -8.36 4.58
CA ASN A 151 28.25 -8.62 4.26
C ASN A 151 28.95 -9.48 5.33
N GLU A 152 28.61 -9.30 6.60
CA GLU A 152 29.14 -10.12 7.70
C GLU A 152 28.57 -11.55 7.70
N LEU A 153 27.36 -11.76 7.18
CA LEU A 153 26.72 -13.07 7.10
C LEU A 153 27.08 -13.87 5.84
N ILE A 154 27.52 -13.21 4.75
CA ILE A 154 27.92 -13.86 3.50
C ILE A 154 28.99 -14.96 3.71
N PRO A 155 30.07 -14.75 4.49
CA PRO A 155 31.07 -15.78 4.76
C PRO A 155 30.50 -17.06 5.39
N PHE A 156 29.38 -16.93 6.12
CA PHE A 156 28.69 -18.03 6.81
C PHE A 156 27.45 -18.50 6.06
N SER A 157 27.41 -18.28 4.74
CA SER A 157 26.22 -18.55 3.92
C SER A 157 25.74 -19.99 3.90
N THR A 158 26.59 -20.96 4.25
CA THR A 158 26.21 -22.37 4.41
C THR A 158 25.47 -22.64 5.72
N ALA A 159 25.75 -21.87 6.77
CA ALA A 159 25.16 -22.03 8.10
C ALA A 159 23.89 -21.19 8.31
N PHE A 160 23.78 -20.03 7.65
CA PHE A 160 22.68 -19.07 7.83
C PHE A 160 21.87 -18.86 6.55
N GLN A 161 21.43 -19.95 5.93
CA GLN A 161 20.75 -19.92 4.64
C GLN A 161 19.38 -19.22 4.73
N GLN A 162 18.62 -19.49 5.79
CA GLN A 162 17.26 -18.92 5.94
C GLN A 162 17.34 -17.42 6.25
N THR A 163 18.26 -17.03 7.12
CA THR A 163 18.46 -15.62 7.49
C THR A 163 18.94 -14.80 6.30
N LEU A 164 19.87 -15.32 5.50
CA LEU A 164 20.31 -14.65 4.26
C LEU A 164 19.20 -14.54 3.23
N ARG A 165 18.38 -15.58 3.05
CA ARG A 165 17.20 -15.53 2.18
C ARG A 165 16.23 -14.45 2.66
N MET A 166 16.05 -14.34 3.97
CA MET A 166 15.16 -13.37 4.57
C MET A 166 15.65 -11.92 4.42
N ILE A 167 16.94 -11.65 4.68
CA ILE A 167 17.55 -10.32 4.48
C ILE A 167 17.50 -9.90 3.00
N LYS A 168 17.84 -10.82 2.08
CA LYS A 168 17.75 -10.52 0.64
C LYS A 168 16.31 -10.21 0.24
N SER A 169 15.36 -11.02 0.71
CA SER A 169 13.95 -10.81 0.41
C SER A 169 13.44 -9.48 0.98
N SER A 170 13.85 -9.08 2.18
CA SER A 170 13.40 -7.85 2.82
C SER A 170 13.87 -6.60 2.07
N VAL A 171 15.09 -6.61 1.55
CA VAL A 171 15.63 -5.50 0.73
C VAL A 171 14.90 -5.40 -0.61
N THR A 172 14.48 -6.53 -1.19
CA THR A 172 13.76 -6.54 -2.47
C THR A 172 12.24 -6.31 -2.35
N MET A 173 11.68 -6.38 -1.14
CA MET A 173 10.23 -6.32 -0.97
C MET A 173 9.70 -4.88 -1.06
N THR A 174 8.88 -4.60 -2.08
CA THR A 174 8.14 -3.34 -2.14
C THR A 174 6.96 -3.38 -1.17
N ILE A 175 6.95 -2.50 -0.18
CA ILE A 175 5.92 -2.42 0.88
C ILE A 175 4.53 -1.95 0.34
N SER A 176 4.38 -1.73 -0.97
CA SER A 176 3.21 -1.00 -1.49
C SER A 176 1.89 -1.80 -1.49
N GLN A 177 1.92 -3.11 -1.67
CA GLN A 177 0.71 -3.96 -1.70
C GLN A 177 1.04 -5.38 -1.25
N VAL A 178 0.60 -5.76 -0.05
CA VAL A 178 0.42 -7.16 0.30
C VAL A 178 -0.99 -7.52 -0.17
N THR A 179 -1.09 -8.05 -1.38
CA THR A 179 -2.31 -8.67 -1.91
C THR A 179 -2.69 -9.94 -1.14
#